data_AF-A0A855XA43-F1
#
_entry.id   AF-A0A855XA43-F1
#
_cell.length_a   1.000
_cell.length_b   1.000
_cell.length_c   1.000
_cell.angle_alpha   90.00
_cell.angle_beta   90.00
_cell.angle_gamma   90.00
#
_symmetry.space_group_name_H-M   'P 1'
#
loop_
_entity.id
_entity.type
_entity.pdbx_description
1 polymer ?
#
loop_
_entity_poly.entity_id
_entity_poly.type
_entity_poly.pdbx_seq_one_letter_code
_entity_poly.pdbx_strand_id
1 'polypeptide(L)'
;MLHTYRKTALIEAERFDGSKEQVKRYPIIVLGTLQDGCVYTGCPCVLKAKEGGMNLKKGDYIATGVDGEHWAIDKDIFERTYERCD
;
A
#
# COMPACT_ATOMS: atom_id res chain seq x y z
N MET A 1 -26.80 -15.70 12.65
CA MET A 1 -27.13 -14.26 12.56
C MET A 1 -25.86 -13.51 12.17
N LEU A 2 -25.96 -12.49 11.31
CA LEU A 2 -24.83 -11.66 10.89
C LEU A 2 -24.92 -10.30 11.59
N HIS A 3 -23.80 -9.81 12.10
CA HIS A 3 -23.69 -8.48 12.72
C HIS A 3 -22.66 -7.66 11.94
N THR A 4 -22.89 -6.35 11.84
CA THR A 4 -22.00 -5.42 11.14
C THR A 4 -21.23 -4.60 12.17
N TYR A 5 -19.93 -4.45 11.96
CA TYR A 5 -19.04 -3.68 12.82
C TYR A 5 -18.19 -2.74 11.98
N ARG A 6 -17.91 -1.54 12.50
CA ARG A 6 -16.88 -0.65 11.94
C ARG A 6 -15.60 -0.78 12.76
N LYS A 7 -14.45 -0.68 12.11
CA LYS A 7 -13.17 -0.60 12.83
C LYS A 7 -13.13 0.72 13.61
N THR A 8 -12.73 0.69 14.87
CA THR A 8 -12.63 1.87 15.73
C THR A 8 -11.27 2.57 15.63
N ALA A 9 -10.24 1.81 15.28
CA ALA A 9 -8.90 2.33 15.07
C ALA A 9 -8.81 3.09 13.74
N LEU A 10 -8.14 4.24 13.78
CA LEU A 10 -7.66 4.93 12.59
C LEU A 10 -6.49 4.14 11.97
N ILE A 11 -6.26 4.39 10.69
CA ILE A 11 -5.09 3.90 9.96
C ILE A 11 -4.40 5.09 9.31
N GLU A 12 -3.11 4.95 9.05
CA GLU A 12 -2.41 5.86 8.14
C GLU A 12 -2.38 5.24 6.75
N ALA A 13 -2.36 6.07 5.70
CA ALA A 13 -2.24 5.58 4.34
C ALA A 13 -1.42 6.54 3.48
N GLU A 14 -0.46 5.99 2.74
CA GLU A 14 0.35 6.74 1.78
C GLU A 14 0.07 6.25 0.37
N ARG A 15 -0.16 7.16 -0.58
CA ARG A 15 -0.37 6.81 -1.98
C ARG A 15 0.96 6.39 -2.62
N PHE A 16 1.01 5.22 -3.22
CA PHE A 16 2.19 4.65 -3.86
C PHE A 16 2.51 5.37 -5.18
N ASP A 17 3.64 6.08 -5.23
CA ASP A 17 4.14 6.81 -6.40
C ASP A 17 5.26 6.06 -7.15
N GLY A 18 5.86 5.05 -6.51
CA GLY A 18 6.96 4.24 -7.07
C GLY A 18 8.34 4.91 -7.00
N SER A 19 8.47 6.01 -6.26
CA SER A 19 9.73 6.72 -6.05
C SER A 19 10.71 5.89 -5.22
N LYS A 20 12.02 6.13 -5.45
CA LYS A 20 13.11 5.54 -4.67
C LYS A 20 12.93 5.72 -3.17
N GLU A 21 12.54 6.93 -2.78
CA GLU A 21 12.44 7.33 -1.39
C GLU A 21 11.30 6.58 -0.71
N GLN A 22 10.17 6.44 -1.39
CA GLN A 22 9.04 5.67 -0.88
C GLN A 22 9.35 4.17 -0.82
N VAL A 23 9.97 3.60 -1.85
CA VAL A 23 10.37 2.18 -1.87
C VAL A 23 11.33 1.82 -0.72
N LYS A 24 12.15 2.77 -0.25
CA LYS A 24 13.04 2.56 0.90
C LYS A 24 12.33 2.56 2.26
N ARG A 25 11.15 3.19 2.38
CA ARG A 25 10.39 3.28 3.64
C ARG A 25 9.62 2.00 3.96
N TYR A 26 9.25 1.24 2.94
CA TYR A 26 8.37 0.08 3.07
C TYR A 26 9.09 -1.21 2.65
N PRO A 27 8.63 -2.38 3.14
CA PRO A 27 9.22 -3.67 2.77
C PRO A 27 8.76 -4.11 1.36
N ILE A 28 9.14 -3.34 0.33
CA ILE A 28 8.75 -3.55 -1.06
C ILE A 28 9.87 -4.28 -1.81
N ILE A 29 9.49 -5.34 -2.53
CA ILE A 29 10.35 -6.01 -3.50
C ILE A 29 10.01 -5.44 -4.89
N VAL A 30 11.03 -4.98 -5.61
CA VAL A 30 10.90 -4.57 -7.01
C VAL A 30 11.38 -5.72 -7.90
N LEU A 31 10.47 -6.32 -8.66
CA LEU A 31 10.77 -7.41 -9.58
C LEU A 31 11.07 -6.82 -10.98
N GLY A 32 12.25 -6.22 -11.14
CA GLY A 32 12.70 -5.63 -12.40
C GLY A 32 13.97 -4.78 -12.26
N THR A 33 14.58 -4.39 -13.38
CA THR A 33 15.75 -3.50 -13.41
C THR A 33 15.36 -2.08 -13.05
N LEU A 34 15.97 -1.55 -11.98
CA LEU A 34 15.92 -0.15 -11.57
C LEU A 34 16.68 0.72 -12.59
N GLN A 35 16.11 1.06 -13.74
CA GLN A 35 16.72 2.06 -14.64
C GLN A 35 16.43 3.47 -14.09
N ASP A 36 17.49 4.25 -13.86
CA ASP A 36 17.43 5.55 -13.14
C ASP A 36 16.81 5.47 -11.73
N GLY A 37 16.75 4.24 -11.22
CA GLY A 37 16.13 3.75 -10.00
C GLY A 37 14.77 4.28 -9.58
N CYS A 38 13.98 4.86 -10.47
CA CYS A 38 12.53 4.80 -10.30
C CYS A 38 12.06 3.38 -10.63
N VAL A 39 10.99 2.92 -9.99
CA VAL A 39 10.28 1.74 -10.49
C VAL A 39 9.71 2.10 -11.86
N TYR A 40 10.13 1.41 -12.91
CA TYR A 40 9.58 1.61 -14.26
C TYR A 40 8.07 1.38 -14.19
N THR A 41 7.28 2.27 -14.79
CA THR A 41 5.83 2.07 -14.96
C THR A 41 5.59 0.73 -15.67
N GLY A 42 5.13 -0.27 -14.92
CA GLY A 42 4.94 -1.64 -15.40
C GLY A 42 5.83 -2.71 -14.73
N CYS A 43 6.84 -2.32 -13.95
CA CYS A 43 7.58 -3.28 -13.12
C CYS A 43 6.69 -3.73 -11.94
N PRO A 44 6.53 -5.05 -11.72
CA PRO A 44 5.78 -5.55 -10.58
C PRO A 44 6.47 -5.17 -9.27
N CYS A 45 5.81 -4.36 -8.45
CA CYS A 45 6.16 -4.11 -7.05
C CYS A 45 5.34 -5.04 -6.17
N VAL A 46 6.00 -5.63 -5.16
CA VAL A 46 5.35 -6.51 -4.19
C VAL A 46 5.62 -5.98 -2.77
N LEU A 47 4.59 -5.54 -2.07
CA LEU A 47 4.65 -5.25 -0.64
C LEU A 47 4.68 -6.57 0.14
N LYS A 48 5.65 -6.74 1.04
CA LYS A 48 5.60 -7.84 2.01
C LYS A 48 4.62 -7.49 3.13
N ALA A 49 3.42 -8.06 3.08
CA ALA A 49 2.47 -8.03 4.17
C ALA A 49 2.61 -9.27 5.06
N LYS A 50 1.99 -9.26 6.25
CA LYS A 50 2.00 -10.41 7.19
C LYS A 50 1.43 -11.69 6.56
N GLU A 51 0.47 -11.55 5.66
CA GLU A 51 -0.27 -12.66 5.04
C GLU A 51 0.32 -13.11 3.69
N GLY A 52 1.39 -12.45 3.21
CA GLY A 52 2.02 -12.76 1.93
C GLY A 52 2.36 -11.51 1.11
N GLY A 53 2.94 -11.71 -0.06
CA GLY A 53 3.25 -10.63 -0.99
C GLY A 53 2.00 -10.05 -1.63
N MET A 54 1.83 -8.73 -1.56
CA MET A 54 0.73 -8.01 -2.22
C MET A 54 1.26 -7.18 -3.39
N ASN A 55 0.63 -7.31 -4.56
CA ASN A 55 0.98 -6.50 -5.72
C ASN A 55 0.65 -5.02 -5.44
N LEU A 56 1.59 -4.14 -5.81
CA LEU A 56 1.46 -2.69 -5.73
C LEU A 56 1.56 -2.10 -7.14
N LYS A 57 0.58 -1.28 -7.50
CA LYS A 57 0.59 -0.46 -8.70
C LYS A 57 0.69 1.01 -8.31
N LYS A 58 1.32 1.81 -9.16
CA LYS A 58 1.35 3.25 -8.99
C LYS A 58 -0.08 3.79 -8.88
N GLY A 59 -0.37 4.49 -7.79
CA GLY A 59 -1.68 5.04 -7.48
C GLY A 59 -2.42 4.30 -6.37
N ASP A 60 -2.07 3.05 -6.08
CA ASP A 60 -2.58 2.29 -4.93
C ASP A 60 -2.17 2.95 -3.62
N TYR A 61 -2.78 2.54 -2.51
CA TYR A 61 -2.45 3.01 -1.18
C TYR A 61 -1.72 1.93 -0.38
N ILE A 62 -0.66 2.32 0.31
CA ILE A 62 -0.01 1.52 1.35
C ILE A 62 -0.62 1.96 2.68
N ALA A 63 -1.47 1.12 3.25
CA ALA A 63 -2.05 1.36 4.56
C ALA A 63 -1.15 0.83 5.66
N THR A 64 -1.14 1.53 6.79
CA THR A 64 -0.43 1.16 8.02
C THR A 64 -1.43 1.04 9.16
N GLY A 65 -1.49 -0.14 9.77
CA GLY A 65 -2.36 -0.42 10.90
C GLY A 65 -1.73 -0.06 12.24
N VAL A 66 -2.49 -0.32 13.31
CA VAL A 66 -2.13 0.08 14.68
C VAL A 66 -0.90 -0.64 15.22
N ASP A 67 -0.59 -1.83 14.71
CA ASP A 67 0.59 -2.60 15.11
C ASP A 67 1.75 -2.42 14.10
N GLY A 68 1.67 -1.40 13.24
CA GLY A 68 2.66 -1.11 12.21
C GLY A 68 2.65 -2.08 11.03
N GLU A 69 1.64 -2.93 10.91
CA GLU A 69 1.48 -3.79 9.74
C GLU A 69 1.09 -3.01 8.49
N HIS A 70 1.60 -3.45 7.34
CA HIS A 70 1.33 -2.82 6.05
C HIS A 70 0.53 -3.74 5.13
N TRP A 71 -0.39 -3.15 4.36
CA TRP A 71 -1.09 -3.82 3.27
C TRP A 71 -1.37 -2.85 2.12
N ALA A 72 -1.48 -3.40 0.91
CA ALA A 72 -1.83 -2.63 -0.28
C ALA A 72 -3.35 -2.57 -0.42
N ILE A 73 -3.86 -1.41 -0.80
CA ILE A 73 -5.28 -1.18 -1.13
C ILE A 73 -5.33 -0.56 -2.51
N ASP A 74 -6.14 -1.16 -3.40
CA ASP A 74 -6.42 -0.59 -4.71
C ASP A 74 -6.99 0.83 -4.57
N LYS A 75 -6.57 1.73 -5.46
CA LYS A 75 -6.95 3.14 -5.43
C LYS A 75 -8.47 3.34 -5.34
N ASP A 76 -9.25 2.67 -6.19
CA ASP A 76 -10.69 2.88 -6.29
C ASP A 76 -11.42 2.28 -5.06
N ILE A 77 -10.84 1.24 -4.46
CA ILE A 77 -11.32 0.70 -3.18
C ILE A 77 -11.05 1.72 -2.07
N PHE A 78 -9.82 2.23 -1.96
CA PHE A 78 -9.44 3.17 -0.90
C PHE A 78 -10.31 4.42 -0.92
N GLU A 79 -10.41 5.08 -2.08
CA GLU A 79 -11.16 6.33 -2.25
C GLU A 79 -12.67 6.17 -1.99
N ARG A 80 -13.21 4.95 -2.12
CA ARG A 80 -14.63 4.66 -1.85
C ARG A 80 -14.91 4.25 -0.40
N THR A 81 -13.93 3.69 0.30
CA THR A 81 -14.16 3.07 1.63
C THR A 81 -13.49 3.80 2.79
N TYR A 82 -12.63 4.78 2.52
CA TYR A 82 -11.93 5.57 3.53
C TYR A 82 -12.21 7.05 3.35
N GLU A 83 -12.29 7.76 4.48
CA GLU A 83 -12.39 9.21 4.54
C GLU A 83 -11.17 9.78 5.29
N ARG A 84 -10.74 10.96 4.88
CA ARG A 84 -9.66 11.69 5.57
C ARG A 84 -10.21 12.33 6.84
N CYS A 85 -9.50 12.17 7.96
CA CYS A 85 -9.96 12.60 9.28
C CYS A 85 -9.05 13.65 9.97
N ASP A 86 -7.99 14.11 9.28
CA ASP A 86 -7.03 15.13 9.74
C ASP A 86 -7.21 16.48 9.04
#